data_AF-A0A932PDG3-F1
#
_entry.id   AF-A0A932PDG3-F1
#
_cell.length_a   1.000
_cell.length_b   1.000
_cell.length_c   1.000
_cell.angle_alpha   90.00
_cell.angle_beta   90.00
_cell.angle_gamma   90.00
#
_symmetry.space_group_name_H-M   'P 1'
#
loop_
_entity.id
_entity.type
_entity.pdbx_description
1 polymer ?
#
loop_
_entity_poly.entity_id
_entity_poly.type
_entity_poly.pdbx_seq_one_letter_code
_entity_poly.pdbx_strand_id
1 'polypeptide(L)'
;MPLADEFPNDSQGRRFSDVLADERIPFVEILHFFDDPDRKRRMVEAERDHDRPALAGVVRELEARPDVHQFFSKNDGHTTTRFRQAVGVAVRMVMTGQRPAWRTTGRKGSLGVRAKVPPRTARAAAYHNSGGLALWFTRAERYELLTGMPYRPVAQRAQEIEAAAMGQ
;
A
#
# COMPACT_ATOMS: atom_id res chain seq x y z
N MET A 1 19.82 -6.40 3.30
CA MET A 1 19.54 -7.68 3.96
C MET A 1 18.10 -8.08 3.61
N PRO A 2 17.65 -9.30 3.89
CA PRO A 2 16.25 -9.65 3.67
C PRO A 2 15.30 -8.71 4.43
N LEU A 3 14.18 -8.36 3.82
CA LEU A 3 13.21 -7.45 4.45
C LEU A 3 12.70 -8.00 5.80
N ALA A 4 12.59 -9.32 5.92
CA ALA A 4 12.18 -10.00 7.16
C ALA A 4 13.12 -9.71 8.35
N ASP A 5 14.42 -9.58 8.10
CA ASP A 5 15.41 -9.31 9.14
C ASP A 5 15.48 -7.82 9.48
N GLU A 6 15.23 -6.96 8.51
CA GLU A 6 15.27 -5.50 8.68
C GLU A 6 14.00 -4.97 9.36
N PHE A 7 12.83 -5.54 9.06
CA PHE A 7 11.53 -5.07 9.56
C PHE A 7 11.44 -4.95 11.09
N PRO A 8 11.84 -5.94 11.92
CA PRO A 8 11.79 -5.80 13.37
C PRO A 8 12.77 -4.75 13.92
N ASN A 9 13.81 -4.40 13.15
CA ASN A 9 14.82 -3.42 13.54
C ASN A 9 14.49 -2.00 13.05
N ASP A 10 13.55 -1.86 12.11
CA ASP A 10 13.10 -0.56 11.64
C ASP A 10 12.30 0.21 12.72
N SER A 11 12.52 1.53 12.77
CA SER A 11 11.89 2.46 13.71
C SER A 11 10.36 2.37 13.78
N GLN A 12 9.69 2.07 12.66
CA GLN A 12 8.24 1.88 12.57
C GLN A 12 7.86 0.40 12.59
N GLY A 13 8.63 -0.46 11.92
CA GLY A 13 8.40 -1.90 11.80
C GLY A 13 8.41 -2.60 13.15
N ARG A 14 9.33 -2.23 14.06
CA ARG A 14 9.39 -2.73 15.44
C ARG A 14 8.10 -2.55 16.24
N ARG A 15 7.24 -1.59 15.85
CA ARG A 15 5.95 -1.35 16.52
C ARG A 15 4.94 -2.44 16.18
N PHE A 16 5.16 -3.24 15.14
CA PHE A 16 4.25 -4.27 14.63
C PHE A 16 4.72 -5.69 15.00
N SER A 17 5.41 -5.85 16.13
CA SER A 17 5.77 -7.17 16.66
C SER A 17 4.54 -8.04 16.93
N ASP A 18 3.41 -7.42 17.25
CA ASP A 18 2.10 -8.07 17.37
C ASP A 18 1.65 -8.73 16.07
N VAL A 19 1.96 -8.13 14.91
CA VAL A 19 1.63 -8.70 13.60
C VAL A 19 2.61 -9.80 13.20
N LEU A 20 3.90 -9.66 13.57
CA LEU A 20 4.90 -10.72 13.35
C LEU A 20 4.58 -12.00 14.13
N ALA A 21 4.00 -11.86 15.33
CA ALA A 21 3.62 -12.98 16.18
C ALA A 21 2.21 -13.53 15.91
N ASP A 22 1.46 -12.95 14.95
CA ASP A 22 0.07 -13.34 14.70
C ASP A 22 -0.01 -14.65 13.89
N GLU A 23 -0.33 -15.75 14.54
CA GLU A 23 -0.48 -17.07 13.90
C GLU A 23 -1.60 -17.13 12.84
N ARG A 24 -2.53 -16.17 12.84
CA ARG A 24 -3.61 -16.12 11.84
C ARG A 24 -3.11 -15.70 10.46
N ILE A 25 -1.93 -15.10 10.36
CA ILE A 25 -1.33 -14.69 9.09
C ILE A 25 0.20 -14.76 9.16
N PRO A 26 0.86 -15.54 8.27
CA PRO A 26 2.31 -15.65 8.30
C PRO A 26 2.95 -14.36 7.76
N PHE A 27 3.11 -13.34 8.61
CA PHE A 27 3.59 -12.02 8.16
C PHE A 27 5.01 -12.05 7.60
N VAL A 28 5.87 -12.97 8.08
CA VAL A 28 7.22 -13.19 7.52
C VAL A 28 7.14 -13.55 6.03
N GLU A 29 6.19 -14.39 5.63
CA GLU A 29 5.95 -14.74 4.22
C GLU A 29 5.45 -13.54 3.40
N ILE A 30 4.72 -12.62 4.04
CA ILE A 30 4.33 -11.35 3.42
C ILE A 30 5.54 -10.44 3.22
N LEU A 31 6.50 -10.43 4.15
CA LEU A 31 7.75 -9.70 3.97
C LEU A 31 8.61 -10.30 2.85
N HIS A 32 8.70 -11.62 2.76
CA HIS A 32 9.35 -12.30 1.63
C HIS A 32 8.67 -12.01 0.30
N PHE A 33 7.33 -11.92 0.28
CA PHE A 33 6.60 -11.46 -0.91
C PHE A 33 7.11 -10.10 -1.39
N PHE A 34 7.33 -9.13 -0.49
CA PHE A 34 7.84 -7.81 -0.87
C PHE A 34 9.34 -7.77 -1.19
N ASP A 35 10.10 -8.82 -0.86
CA ASP A 35 11.55 -8.85 -1.07
C ASP A 35 11.95 -9.20 -2.52
N ASP A 36 11.00 -9.71 -3.29
CA ASP A 36 11.17 -10.11 -4.69
C ASP A 36 11.51 -8.93 -5.63
N PRO A 37 12.59 -9.04 -6.44
CA PRO A 37 13.03 -7.95 -7.32
C PRO A 37 12.00 -7.50 -8.35
N ASP A 38 11.20 -8.41 -8.91
CA ASP A 38 10.20 -8.07 -9.92
C ASP A 38 9.01 -7.34 -9.30
N ARG A 39 8.62 -7.72 -8.08
CA ARG A 39 7.61 -7.00 -7.30
C ARG A 39 8.10 -5.61 -6.90
N LYS A 40 9.34 -5.48 -6.42
CA LYS A 40 9.97 -4.18 -6.13
C LYS A 40 9.99 -3.27 -7.36
N ARG A 41 10.36 -3.81 -8.53
CA ARG A 41 10.33 -3.09 -9.80
C ARG A 41 8.92 -2.59 -10.15
N ARG A 42 7.90 -3.45 -10.07
CA ARG A 42 6.50 -3.05 -10.35
C ARG A 42 5.98 -1.99 -9.38
N MET A 43 6.43 -1.99 -8.13
CA MET A 43 6.08 -0.94 -7.17
C MET A 43 6.67 0.42 -7.58
N VAL A 44 7.90 0.43 -8.10
CA VAL A 44 8.54 1.63 -8.66
C VAL A 44 7.81 2.10 -9.93
N GLU A 45 7.51 1.18 -10.86
CA GLU A 45 6.78 1.48 -12.10
C GLU A 45 5.38 2.03 -11.82
N ALA A 46 4.70 1.55 -10.77
CA ALA A 46 3.39 2.08 -10.36
C ALA A 46 3.45 3.59 -10.06
N GLU A 47 4.46 4.05 -9.33
CA GLU A 47 4.63 5.48 -9.03
C GLU A 47 5.15 6.26 -10.23
N ARG A 48 6.16 5.73 -10.93
CA ARG A 48 6.86 6.44 -12.01
C ARG A 48 6.03 6.54 -13.29
N ASP A 49 5.41 5.44 -13.70
CA ASP A 49 4.89 5.25 -15.05
C ASP A 49 3.35 5.24 -15.09
N HIS A 50 2.70 5.05 -13.94
CA HIS A 50 1.25 4.91 -13.86
C HIS A 50 0.55 5.95 -12.97
N ASP A 51 1.30 6.83 -12.31
CA ASP A 51 0.78 7.81 -11.34
C ASP A 51 -0.14 7.15 -10.29
N ARG A 52 0.28 5.97 -9.80
CA ARG A 52 -0.43 5.16 -8.81
C ARG A 52 0.43 4.91 -7.57
N PRO A 53 -0.18 4.71 -6.39
CA PRO A 53 0.57 4.31 -5.19
C PRO A 53 1.44 3.09 -5.46
N ALA A 54 2.64 3.04 -4.85
CA ALA A 54 3.57 1.93 -5.00
C ALA A 54 2.92 0.55 -4.80
N LEU A 55 2.07 0.40 -3.77
CA LEU A 55 1.36 -0.86 -3.50
C LEU A 55 0.48 -1.32 -4.68
N ALA A 56 0.01 -0.42 -5.54
CA ALA A 56 -0.81 -0.77 -6.71
C ALA A 56 -0.09 -1.73 -7.68
N GLY A 57 1.24 -1.69 -7.75
CA GLY A 57 2.03 -2.59 -8.61
C GLY A 57 1.92 -4.06 -8.23
N VAL A 58 1.52 -4.36 -6.99
CA VAL A 58 1.52 -5.72 -6.44
C VAL A 58 0.26 -6.09 -5.66
N VAL A 59 -0.65 -5.14 -5.40
CA VAL A 59 -1.81 -5.35 -4.51
C VAL A 59 -2.71 -6.51 -4.95
N ARG A 60 -2.94 -6.68 -6.26
CA ARG A 60 -3.78 -7.77 -6.77
C ARG A 60 -3.17 -9.14 -6.51
N GLU A 61 -1.84 -9.24 -6.64
CA GLU A 61 -1.12 -10.47 -6.38
C GLU A 61 -1.04 -10.77 -4.88
N LEU A 62 -0.81 -9.74 -4.06
CA LEU A 62 -0.85 -9.87 -2.61
C LEU A 62 -2.21 -10.40 -2.13
N GLU A 63 -3.30 -9.82 -2.63
CA GLU A 63 -4.67 -10.22 -2.26
C GLU A 63 -5.11 -11.55 -2.86
N ALA A 64 -4.45 -12.02 -3.93
CA ALA A 64 -4.68 -13.34 -4.51
C ALA A 64 -4.09 -14.48 -3.66
N ARG A 65 -3.19 -14.18 -2.72
CA ARG A 65 -2.68 -15.19 -1.80
C ARG A 65 -3.81 -15.70 -0.89
N PRO A 66 -3.97 -17.03 -0.73
CA PRO A 66 -5.05 -17.60 0.08
C PRO A 66 -5.03 -17.15 1.53
N ASP A 67 -3.85 -17.03 2.13
CA ASP A 67 -3.66 -16.59 3.52
C ASP A 67 -4.13 -15.14 3.74
N VAL A 68 -3.77 -14.22 2.85
CA VAL A 68 -4.20 -12.82 2.87
C VAL A 68 -5.72 -12.74 2.68
N HIS A 69 -6.25 -13.41 1.66
CA HIS A 69 -7.69 -13.42 1.41
C HIS A 69 -8.49 -13.95 2.60
N GLN A 70 -8.05 -15.09 3.16
CA GLN A 70 -8.68 -15.71 4.31
C GLN A 70 -8.61 -14.81 5.56
N PHE A 71 -7.46 -14.20 5.82
CA PHE A 71 -7.28 -13.31 6.96
C PHE A 71 -8.27 -12.14 6.91
N PHE A 72 -8.39 -11.44 5.78
CA PHE A 72 -9.36 -10.34 5.64
C PHE A 72 -10.82 -10.81 5.66
N SER A 73 -11.09 -11.99 5.12
CA SER A 73 -12.45 -12.54 5.06
C SER A 73 -12.98 -12.99 6.42
N LYS A 74 -12.09 -13.43 7.33
CA LYS A 74 -12.46 -13.99 8.65
C LYS A 74 -12.32 -13.02 9.81
N ASN A 75 -11.61 -11.90 9.64
CA ASN A 75 -11.34 -10.95 10.72
C ASN A 75 -12.06 -9.62 10.49
N ASP A 76 -12.30 -8.90 11.60
CA ASP A 76 -12.97 -7.60 11.60
C ASP A 76 -12.03 -6.46 11.16
N GLY A 77 -12.60 -5.25 11.06
CA GLY A 77 -11.85 -4.05 10.70
C GLY A 77 -10.73 -3.68 11.67
N HIS A 78 -10.87 -3.98 12.96
CA HIS A 78 -9.88 -3.61 13.97
C HIS A 78 -8.62 -4.47 13.79
N THR A 79 -8.78 -5.79 13.75
CA THR A 79 -7.71 -6.75 13.52
C THR A 79 -7.02 -6.50 12.18
N THR A 80 -7.80 -6.34 11.12
CA THR A 80 -7.26 -6.18 9.78
C THR A 80 -6.63 -4.80 9.53
N THR A 81 -6.95 -3.77 10.33
CA THR A 81 -6.30 -2.45 10.22
C THR A 81 -4.82 -2.54 10.56
N ARG A 82 -4.47 -3.32 11.58
CA ARG A 82 -3.10 -3.47 12.04
C ARG A 82 -2.21 -4.10 10.98
N PHE A 83 -2.69 -5.17 10.36
CA PHE A 83 -2.03 -5.81 9.22
C PHE A 83 -1.83 -4.84 8.04
N ARG A 84 -2.87 -4.06 7.67
CA ARG A 84 -2.74 -3.06 6.58
C ARG A 84 -1.66 -2.02 6.86
N GLN A 85 -1.54 -1.59 8.11
CA GLN A 85 -0.51 -0.64 8.52
C GLN A 85 0.90 -1.27 8.43
N ALA A 86 1.07 -2.51 8.89
CA ALA A 86 2.33 -3.24 8.78
C ALA A 86 2.77 -3.42 7.33
N VAL A 87 1.83 -3.78 6.42
CA VAL A 87 2.07 -3.79 4.97
C VAL A 87 2.51 -2.42 4.47
N GLY A 88 1.90 -1.33 4.94
CA GLY A 88 2.32 0.03 4.59
C GLY A 88 3.77 0.33 5.01
N VAL A 89 4.21 -0.15 6.17
CA VAL A 89 5.61 -0.02 6.61
C VAL A 89 6.54 -0.85 5.74
N ALA A 90 6.18 -2.08 5.39
CA ALA A 90 6.97 -2.93 4.50
C ALA A 90 7.15 -2.25 3.13
N VAL A 91 6.08 -1.70 2.56
CA VAL A 91 6.12 -0.93 1.31
C VAL A 91 7.04 0.29 1.44
N ARG A 92 6.96 1.04 2.55
CA ARG A 92 7.86 2.17 2.79
C ARG A 92 9.32 1.73 2.80
N MET A 93 9.67 0.68 3.55
CA MET A 93 11.04 0.17 3.62
C MET A 93 11.54 -0.25 2.24
N VAL A 94 10.72 -0.97 1.47
CA VAL A 94 11.04 -1.34 0.09
C VAL A 94 11.34 -0.11 -0.75
N MET A 95 10.43 0.87 -0.77
CA MET A 95 10.54 2.06 -1.62
C MET A 95 11.74 2.93 -1.23
N THR A 96 11.92 3.22 0.05
CA THR A 96 13.04 4.06 0.53
C THR A 96 14.40 3.37 0.38
N GLY A 97 14.41 2.03 0.33
CA GLY A 97 15.61 1.23 0.08
C GLY A 97 16.02 1.16 -1.40
N GLN A 98 15.16 1.56 -2.34
CA GLN A 98 15.48 1.50 -3.78
C GLN A 98 16.57 2.49 -4.20
N ARG A 99 17.12 2.25 -5.39
CA ARG A 99 18.01 3.16 -6.12
C ARG A 99 17.44 3.43 -7.53
N PRO A 100 17.29 4.70 -7.96
CA PRO A 100 17.46 5.94 -7.18
C PRO A 100 16.54 6.00 -5.94
N ALA A 101 16.93 6.81 -4.95
CA ALA A 101 16.24 6.85 -3.65
C ALA A 101 14.89 7.59 -3.73
N TRP A 102 13.93 7.10 -2.94
CA TRP A 102 12.56 7.61 -2.86
C TRP A 102 12.25 8.13 -1.46
N ARG A 103 11.31 9.07 -1.37
CA ARG A 103 10.72 9.52 -0.10
C ARG A 103 9.20 9.43 -0.12
N THR A 104 8.61 9.29 1.06
CA THR A 104 7.16 9.41 1.25
C THR A 104 6.71 10.85 1.00
N THR A 105 5.57 11.02 0.37
CA THR A 105 4.97 12.36 0.16
C THR A 105 4.09 12.81 1.32
N GLY A 106 3.77 11.92 2.27
CA GLY A 106 2.79 12.15 3.34
C GLY A 106 1.34 12.10 2.84
N ARG A 107 1.13 11.76 1.56
CA ARG A 107 -0.18 11.70 0.91
C ARG A 107 -0.49 10.27 0.51
N LYS A 108 -1.78 9.93 0.56
CA LYS A 108 -2.27 8.61 0.13
C LYS A 108 -2.99 8.71 -1.21
N GLY A 109 -2.70 7.81 -2.12
CA GLY A 109 -3.47 7.63 -3.35
C GLY A 109 -4.49 6.50 -3.22
N SER A 110 -5.48 6.53 -4.12
CA SER A 110 -6.58 5.56 -4.13
C SER A 110 -6.12 4.22 -4.69
N LEU A 111 -6.56 3.13 -4.05
CA LEU A 111 -6.48 1.76 -4.55
C LEU A 111 -7.87 1.18 -4.84
N GLY A 112 -8.92 1.76 -4.27
CA GLY A 112 -10.29 1.37 -4.56
C GLY A 112 -11.32 2.27 -3.86
N VAL A 113 -12.58 2.01 -4.17
CA VAL A 113 -13.73 2.72 -3.60
C VAL A 113 -14.27 1.88 -2.46
N ARG A 114 -14.21 2.39 -1.23
CA ARG A 114 -14.70 1.68 -0.05
C ARG A 114 -16.20 1.42 -0.14
N ALA A 115 -16.64 0.21 0.18
CA ALA A 115 -18.06 -0.09 0.35
C ALA A 115 -18.67 0.79 1.46
N LYS A 116 -19.94 1.15 1.33
CA LYS A 116 -20.68 1.89 2.37
C LYS A 116 -20.99 0.92 3.51
N VAL A 117 -20.29 1.10 4.63
CA VAL A 117 -20.41 0.26 5.84
C VAL A 117 -20.70 1.16 7.03
N PRO A 118 -21.68 0.84 7.89
CA PRO A 118 -21.91 1.58 9.12
C PRO A 118 -20.64 1.66 9.99
N PRO A 119 -20.36 2.81 10.64
CA PRO A 119 -19.23 2.91 11.56
C PRO A 119 -19.28 1.84 12.65
N ARG A 120 -18.11 1.36 13.09
CA ARG A 120 -17.96 0.35 14.16
C ARG A 120 -18.61 -1.00 13.86
N THR A 121 -18.86 -1.31 12.59
CA THR A 121 -19.27 -2.66 12.18
C THR A 121 -18.17 -3.67 12.54
N ALA A 122 -18.50 -4.65 13.39
CA ALA A 122 -17.59 -5.73 13.80
C ALA A 122 -17.68 -6.97 12.89
N ARG A 123 -18.54 -6.96 11.88
CA ARG A 123 -18.70 -8.08 10.93
C ARG A 123 -17.42 -8.27 10.11
N ALA A 124 -16.94 -9.51 10.07
CA ALA A 124 -15.83 -9.91 9.21
C ALA A 124 -16.10 -9.56 7.74
N ALA A 125 -15.05 -9.23 6.98
CA ALA A 125 -15.13 -8.78 5.59
C ALA A 125 -15.99 -7.52 5.31
N ALA A 126 -16.57 -6.87 6.33
CA ALA A 126 -17.42 -5.70 6.10
C ALA A 126 -16.64 -4.57 5.40
N TYR A 127 -15.38 -4.35 5.80
CA TYR A 127 -14.53 -3.32 5.23
C TYR A 127 -13.74 -3.82 4.02
N HIS A 128 -14.42 -3.81 2.87
CA HIS A 128 -13.85 -4.05 1.55
C HIS A 128 -14.12 -2.86 0.61
N ASN A 129 -13.50 -2.88 -0.56
CA ASN A 129 -13.78 -1.98 -1.66
C ASN A 129 -14.84 -2.58 -2.59
N SER A 130 -15.80 -1.77 -3.04
CA SER A 130 -16.83 -2.15 -4.01
C SER A 130 -16.39 -1.93 -5.47
N GLY A 131 -15.16 -1.47 -5.69
CA GLY A 131 -14.59 -1.23 -7.01
C GLY A 131 -13.16 -0.69 -6.93
N GLY A 132 -12.47 -0.66 -8.07
CA GLY A 132 -11.07 -0.25 -8.16
C GLY A 132 -10.11 -1.42 -8.29
N LEU A 133 -8.87 -1.24 -7.85
CA LEU A 133 -7.76 -2.17 -8.08
C LEU A 133 -7.63 -3.25 -7.02
N ALA A 134 -7.99 -2.92 -5.79
CA ALA A 134 -7.82 -3.77 -4.62
C ALA A 134 -9.18 -4.03 -3.95
N LEU A 135 -9.35 -5.20 -3.34
CA LEU A 135 -10.52 -5.58 -2.57
C LEU A 135 -10.41 -5.12 -1.11
N TRP A 136 -9.24 -5.26 -0.48
CA TRP A 136 -9.05 -5.06 0.95
C TRP A 136 -8.32 -3.76 1.30
N PHE A 137 -7.50 -3.22 0.39
CA PHE A 137 -6.76 -1.98 0.60
C PHE A 137 -7.42 -0.80 -0.12
N THR A 138 -7.95 0.18 0.62
CA THR A 138 -8.62 1.35 0.00
C THR A 138 -7.64 2.40 -0.51
N ARG A 139 -6.54 2.64 0.22
CA ARG A 139 -5.54 3.67 -0.08
C ARG A 139 -4.15 3.21 0.36
N ALA A 140 -3.11 3.72 -0.31
CA ALA A 140 -1.71 3.51 0.04
C ALA A 140 -0.91 4.80 -0.09
N GLU A 141 0.24 4.85 0.60
CA GLU A 141 1.18 5.97 0.55
C GLU A 141 1.68 6.23 -0.87
N ARG A 142 1.88 7.51 -1.21
CA ARG A 142 2.52 7.96 -2.45
C ARG A 142 3.98 8.29 -2.21
N TYR A 143 4.82 7.97 -3.17
CA TYR A 143 6.27 8.22 -3.12
C TYR A 143 6.71 9.12 -4.26
N GLU A 144 7.81 9.83 -4.04
CA GLU A 144 8.48 10.60 -5.06
C GLU A 144 9.99 10.35 -5.04
N LEU A 145 10.61 10.42 -6.21
CA LEU A 145 12.06 10.37 -6.36
C LEU A 145 12.70 11.59 -5.68
N LEU A 146 13.80 11.37 -4.96
CA LEU A 146 14.58 12.47 -4.39
C LEU A 146 15.16 13.40 -5.47
N THR A 147 15.40 12.89 -6.66
CA THR A 147 15.87 13.64 -7.83
C THR A 147 14.75 14.36 -8.60
N GLY A 148 13.50 14.23 -8.15
CA GLY A 148 12.33 14.72 -8.86
C GLY A 148 11.70 13.67 -9.78
N MET A 149 10.39 13.77 -9.98
CA MET A 149 9.63 12.88 -10.85
C MET A 149 9.82 13.27 -12.32
N PRO A 150 9.96 12.30 -13.25
CA PRO A 150 10.14 12.59 -14.67
C PRO A 150 8.88 13.19 -15.33
N TYR A 151 7.72 13.03 -14.70
CA TYR A 151 6.43 13.52 -15.18
C TYR A 151 5.69 14.27 -14.07
N ARG A 152 4.90 15.28 -14.45
CA ARG A 152 3.97 15.96 -13.54
C ARG A 152 2.76 15.05 -13.25
N PRO A 153 2.26 14.98 -12.01
CA PRO A 153 1.06 14.21 -11.68
C PRO A 153 -0.14 14.62 -12.52
N VAL A 154 -0.99 13.65 -12.87
CA VAL A 154 -2.19 13.89 -13.68
C VAL A 154 -3.12 14.90 -13.01
N ALA A 155 -3.25 14.82 -11.68
CA ALA A 155 -4.09 15.74 -10.91
C ALA A 155 -3.66 17.21 -11.05
N GLN A 156 -2.35 17.49 -11.09
CA GLN A 156 -1.84 18.84 -11.29
C GLN A 156 -2.19 19.34 -12.70
N ARG A 157 -1.97 18.50 -13.71
CA ARG A 157 -2.29 18.85 -15.10
C ARG A 157 -3.80 19.09 -15.31
N ALA A 158 -4.65 18.33 -14.61
CA ALA A 158 -6.09 18.54 -14.65
C ALA A 158 -6.50 19.88 -14.02
N GLN A 159 -5.95 20.23 -12.86
CA GLN A 159 -6.20 21.52 -12.20
C GLN A 159 -5.82 22.72 -13.08
N GLU A 160 -4.74 22.62 -13.84
CA GLU A 160 -4.31 23.66 -14.78
C GLU A 160 -5.35 23.87 -15.91
N ILE A 161 -5.92 22.79 -16.43
CA ILE A 161 -6.98 22.85 -17.46
C ILE A 161 -8.24 23.49 -16.87
N GLU A 162 -8.66 23.07 -15.67
CA GLU A 162 -9.84 23.61 -14.99
C GLU A 162 -9.67 25.11 -14.67
N ALA A 163 -8.49 25.51 -14.17
CA ALA A 163 -8.20 26.92 -13.89
C ALA A 163 -8.18 27.78 -15.15
N ALA A 164 -7.61 27.27 -16.25
CA ALA A 164 -7.62 27.97 -17.54
C ALA A 164 -9.04 28.12 -18.11
N ALA A 165 -9.93 27.15 -17.87
CA ALA A 165 -11.32 27.21 -18.29
C ALA A 165 -12.19 28.18 -17.46
N MET A 166 -11.84 28.43 -16.19
CA MET A 166 -12.54 29.37 -15.30
C MET A 166 -12.07 30.83 -15.42
N GLY A 167 -10.92 31.06 -16.07
CA GLY A 167 -10.39 32.40 -16.36
C GLY A 167 -10.82 32.98 -17.71
N GLN A 168 -11.68 32.26 -18.45
CA GLN A 168 -12.34 32.69 -19.69
C GLN A 168 -13.82 32.97 -19.41
#